data_AF-A0A354M1G4-F1
#
_entry.id   AF-A0A354M1G4-F1
#
_cell.length_a   1.000
_cell.length_b   1.000
_cell.length_c   1.000
_cell.angle_alpha   90.00
_cell.angle_beta   90.00
_cell.angle_gamma   90.00
#
_symmetry.space_group_name_H-M   'P 1'
#
loop_
_entity.id
_entity.type
_entity.pdbx_description
1 polymer ?
#
loop_
_entity_poly.entity_id
_entity_poly.type
_entity_poly.pdbx_seq_one_letter_code
_entity_poly.pdbx_strand_id
1 'polypeptide(L)'
;MRTHLRFAVLFLITVFVFVGLSAQTFIHPGIDMCREDLELMKNKTLAGEQPWRGAFERLKAETPLSFEVKTYAHVISGPYGKPDIGGSDLSKGAVMAYNCAVLWYITKDKAYA
;
A
#
# COMPACT_ATOMS: atom_id res chain seq x y z
N MET A 1 26.51 -37.86 33.26
CA MET A 1 27.05 -36.55 32.78
C MET A 1 26.93 -36.33 31.27
N ARG A 2 27.42 -37.22 30.40
CA ARG A 2 27.45 -36.98 28.93
C ARG A 2 26.06 -36.84 28.27
N THR A 3 25.02 -37.50 28.78
CA THR A 3 23.63 -37.40 28.29
C THR A 3 22.98 -36.07 28.67
N HIS A 4 23.11 -35.62 29.92
CA HIS A 4 22.61 -34.32 30.38
C HIS A 4 23.25 -33.15 29.64
N LEU A 5 24.56 -33.24 29.31
CA LEU A 5 25.24 -32.23 28.52
C LEU A 5 24.70 -32.14 27.08
N ARG A 6 24.34 -33.29 26.47
CA ARG A 6 23.70 -33.32 25.14
C ARG A 6 22.31 -32.69 25.15
N PHE A 7 21.51 -32.96 26.18
CA PHE A 7 20.20 -32.32 26.33
C PHE A 7 20.30 -30.82 26.59
N ALA A 8 21.27 -30.37 27.39
CA ALA A 8 21.51 -28.94 27.62
C ALA A 8 21.94 -28.23 26.33
N VAL A 9 22.79 -28.85 25.52
CA VAL A 9 23.21 -28.31 24.21
C VAL A 9 22.05 -28.27 23.22
N LEU A 10 21.24 -29.34 23.12
CA LEU A 10 20.05 -29.33 22.26
C LEU A 10 19.02 -28.27 22.70
N PHE A 11 18.81 -28.13 24.01
CA PHE A 11 17.93 -27.11 24.57
C PHE A 11 18.43 -25.69 24.24
N LEU A 12 19.73 -25.43 24.41
CA LEU A 12 20.35 -24.16 24.06
C LEU A 12 20.23 -23.84 22.56
N ILE A 13 20.47 -24.81 21.68
CA ILE A 13 20.31 -24.63 20.22
C ILE A 13 18.84 -24.32 19.89
N THR A 14 17.90 -25.03 20.50
CA THR A 14 16.47 -24.82 20.27
C THR A 14 16.05 -23.41 20.71
N VAL A 15 16.46 -22.99 21.91
CA VAL A 15 16.18 -21.63 22.43
C VAL A 15 16.81 -20.57 21.52
N PHE A 16 18.04 -20.77 21.05
CA PHE A 16 18.73 -19.81 20.17
C PHE A 16 18.07 -19.69 18.79
N VAL A 17 17.54 -20.79 18.24
CA VAL A 17 16.77 -20.77 16.99
C VAL A 17 15.44 -20.03 17.17
N PHE A 18 14.72 -20.25 18.28
CA PHE A 18 13.42 -19.57 18.51
C PHE A 18 13.53 -18.07 18.78
N VAL A 19 14.64 -17.58 19.38
CA VAL A 19 14.84 -16.13 19.61
C VAL A 19 15.10 -15.35 18.31
N GLY A 20 15.59 -16.02 17.26
CA GLY A 20 15.85 -15.41 15.95
C GLY A 20 14.66 -15.36 15.00
N LEU A 21 13.55 -16.05 15.30
CA LEU A 21 12.34 -16.06 14.46
C LEU A 21 11.35 -14.98 14.92
N SER A 22 11.65 -13.72 14.61
CA SER A 22 10.62 -12.66 14.59
C SER A 22 10.30 -12.29 13.17
N ALA A 23 9.02 -12.08 12.86
CA ALA A 23 8.62 -11.43 11.61
C ALA A 23 9.23 -10.02 11.56
N GLN A 24 9.59 -9.56 10.36
CA GLN A 24 10.01 -8.18 10.16
C GLN A 24 8.85 -7.24 10.50
N THR A 25 9.16 -6.11 11.15
CA THR A 25 8.18 -5.05 11.38
C THR A 25 7.59 -4.59 10.06
N PHE A 26 6.26 -4.61 9.95
CA PHE A 26 5.58 -4.10 8.76
C PHE A 26 5.75 -2.58 8.67
N ILE A 27 6.41 -2.12 7.61
CA ILE A 27 6.63 -0.70 7.34
C ILE A 27 5.76 -0.33 6.13
N HIS A 28 4.78 0.54 6.36
CA HIS A 28 3.95 1.10 5.31
C HIS A 28 3.80 2.61 5.51
N PRO A 29 3.94 3.42 4.45
CA PRO A 29 4.24 3.04 3.05
C PRO A 29 5.70 2.64 2.84
N GLY A 30 5.99 1.92 1.73
CA GLY A 30 7.35 1.45 1.44
C GLY A 30 7.56 0.60 0.18
N ILE A 31 6.61 0.61 -0.78
CA ILE A 31 6.81 -0.04 -2.09
C ILE A 31 7.34 0.99 -3.09
N ASP A 32 6.50 1.93 -3.53
CA ASP A 32 6.89 2.97 -4.50
C ASP A 32 7.39 4.26 -3.83
N MET A 33 6.94 4.53 -2.59
CA MET A 33 7.28 5.72 -1.82
C MET A 33 7.48 5.35 -0.35
N CYS A 34 8.46 5.97 0.30
CA CYS A 34 8.58 5.93 1.75
C CYS A 34 7.80 7.10 2.40
N ARG A 35 7.81 7.15 3.73
CA ARG A 35 7.17 8.24 4.49
C ARG A 35 7.79 9.59 4.13
N GLU A 36 9.10 9.63 4.00
CA GLU A 36 9.87 10.85 3.72
C GLU A 36 9.49 11.44 2.35
N ASP A 37 9.32 10.59 1.32
CA ASP A 37 8.85 10.99 -0.01
C ASP A 37 7.44 11.61 0.05
N LEU A 38 6.53 10.98 0.80
CA LEU A 38 5.17 11.49 0.95
C LEU A 38 5.12 12.83 1.70
N GLU A 39 5.93 13.00 2.74
CA GLU A 39 6.02 14.28 3.45
C GLU A 39 6.62 15.37 2.57
N LEU A 40 7.66 15.07 1.78
CA LEU A 40 8.20 16.01 0.80
C LEU A 40 7.13 16.44 -0.20
N MET A 41 6.44 15.47 -0.84
CA MET A 41 5.36 15.74 -1.79
C MET A 41 4.26 16.60 -1.17
N LYS A 42 3.81 16.26 0.05
CA LYS A 42 2.79 17.02 0.78
C LYS A 42 3.25 18.44 1.04
N ASN A 43 4.46 18.64 1.57
CA ASN A 43 4.99 19.96 1.89
C ASN A 43 5.11 20.83 0.63
N LYS A 44 5.65 20.28 -0.46
CA LYS A 44 5.73 20.96 -1.76
C LYS A 44 4.35 21.33 -2.32
N THR A 45 3.39 20.43 -2.20
CA THR A 45 2.00 20.66 -2.63
C THR A 45 1.35 21.79 -1.85
N LEU A 46 1.45 21.76 -0.52
CA LEU A 46 0.86 22.77 0.37
C LEU A 46 1.54 24.14 0.25
N ALA A 47 2.84 24.16 -0.05
CA ALA A 47 3.57 25.38 -0.37
C ALA A 47 3.21 25.96 -1.76
N GLY A 48 2.42 25.26 -2.57
CA GLY A 48 2.04 25.70 -3.91
C GLY A 48 3.15 25.58 -4.95
N GLU A 49 4.23 24.84 -4.66
CA GLU A 49 5.37 24.69 -5.56
C GLU A 49 5.00 23.85 -6.77
N GLN A 50 5.51 24.25 -7.94
CA GLN A 50 5.37 23.47 -9.17
C GLN A 50 6.52 22.45 -9.28
N PRO A 51 6.27 21.24 -9.82
CA PRO A 51 5.03 20.78 -10.46
C PRO A 51 3.98 20.18 -9.50
N TRP A 52 4.27 20.08 -8.20
CA TRP A 52 3.43 19.38 -7.22
C TRP A 52 2.02 19.95 -7.12
N ARG A 53 1.89 21.28 -7.06
CA ARG A 53 0.58 21.94 -6.99
C ARG A 53 -0.30 21.59 -8.20
N GLY A 54 0.25 21.64 -9.40
CA GLY A 54 -0.47 21.27 -10.62
C GLY A 54 -0.84 19.79 -10.67
N ALA A 55 0.05 18.90 -10.19
CA ALA A 55 -0.24 17.47 -10.10
C ALA A 55 -1.35 17.16 -9.09
N PHE A 56 -1.35 17.82 -7.93
CA PHE A 56 -2.40 17.69 -6.93
C PHE A 56 -3.79 18.09 -7.45
N GLU A 57 -3.87 19.20 -8.18
CA GLU A 57 -5.15 19.64 -8.76
C GLU A 57 -5.67 18.66 -9.81
N ARG A 58 -4.79 18.10 -10.65
CA ARG A 58 -5.17 17.02 -11.58
C ARG A 58 -5.64 15.77 -10.84
N LEU A 59 -4.88 15.34 -9.82
CA LEU A 59 -5.24 14.19 -8.99
C LEU A 59 -6.64 14.37 -8.37
N LYS A 60 -6.92 15.56 -7.82
CA LYS A 60 -8.22 15.88 -7.24
C LYS A 60 -9.35 15.84 -8.28
N ALA A 61 -9.11 16.38 -9.48
CA ALA A 61 -10.08 16.35 -10.57
C ALA A 61 -10.36 14.91 -11.07
N GLU A 62 -9.35 14.04 -11.08
CA GLU A 62 -9.46 12.64 -11.49
C GLU A 62 -10.02 11.71 -10.39
N THR A 63 -10.34 12.27 -9.21
CA THR A 63 -10.82 11.50 -8.04
C THR A 63 -12.18 12.01 -7.56
N PRO A 64 -13.24 11.89 -8.39
CA PRO A 64 -14.58 12.26 -7.97
C PRO A 64 -15.07 11.32 -6.87
N LEU A 65 -15.51 11.89 -5.75
CA LEU A 65 -16.10 11.12 -4.64
C LEU A 65 -17.45 10.47 -4.98
N SER A 66 -18.04 10.84 -6.13
CA SER A 66 -19.23 10.19 -6.68
C SER A 66 -18.91 8.95 -7.54
N PHE A 67 -17.65 8.49 -7.58
CA PHE A 67 -17.28 7.29 -8.32
C PHE A 67 -17.99 6.06 -7.74
N GLU A 68 -18.73 5.34 -8.59
CA GLU A 68 -19.42 4.12 -8.20
C GLU A 68 -18.56 2.88 -8.52
N VAL A 69 -18.32 2.06 -7.50
CA VAL A 69 -17.60 0.79 -7.67
C VAL A 69 -18.54 -0.25 -8.25
N LYS A 70 -18.19 -0.78 -9.43
CA LYS A 70 -18.91 -1.89 -10.04
C LYS A 70 -18.29 -3.23 -9.67
N THR A 71 -19.06 -4.08 -9.01
CA THR A 71 -18.60 -5.37 -8.51
C THR A 71 -18.95 -6.51 -9.45
N TYR A 72 -18.09 -7.53 -9.49
CA TYR A 72 -18.29 -8.75 -10.26
C TYR A 72 -17.96 -9.96 -9.39
N ALA A 73 -18.78 -11.01 -9.46
CA ALA A 73 -18.50 -12.26 -8.74
C ALA A 73 -17.23 -12.95 -9.26
N HIS A 74 -16.97 -12.85 -10.56
CA HIS A 74 -15.78 -13.35 -11.21
C HIS A 74 -15.21 -12.27 -12.13
N VAL A 75 -13.92 -11.98 -11.96
CA VAL A 75 -13.18 -11.07 -12.83
C VAL A 75 -12.43 -11.90 -13.87
N ILE A 76 -12.67 -11.62 -15.16
CA ILE A 76 -12.00 -12.28 -16.28
C ILE A 76 -11.38 -11.20 -17.15
N SER A 77 -10.07 -11.29 -17.37
CA SER A 77 -9.35 -10.47 -18.35
C SER A 77 -8.64 -11.42 -19.30
N GLY A 78 -9.22 -11.64 -20.47
CA GLY A 78 -8.62 -12.48 -21.50
C GLY A 78 -7.43 -11.79 -22.19
N PRO A 79 -6.80 -12.43 -23.19
CA PRO A 79 -5.68 -11.84 -23.93
C PRO A 79 -6.02 -10.44 -24.45
N TYR A 80 -5.17 -9.46 -24.14
CA TYR A 80 -5.39 -8.04 -24.46
C TYR A 80 -6.71 -7.46 -23.91
N GLY A 81 -7.22 -7.99 -22.80
CA GLY A 81 -8.48 -7.58 -22.19
C GLY A 81 -9.71 -8.10 -22.95
N LYS A 82 -9.61 -9.25 -23.64
CA LYS A 82 -10.73 -9.81 -24.40
C LYS A 82 -10.96 -11.30 -24.07
N PRO A 83 -12.09 -11.67 -23.44
CA PRO A 83 -13.14 -10.79 -22.93
C PRO A 83 -12.67 -9.99 -21.70
N ASP A 84 -13.29 -8.84 -21.46
CA ASP A 84 -13.16 -8.08 -20.21
C ASP A 84 -14.47 -8.19 -19.43
N ILE A 85 -14.44 -8.98 -18.36
CA ILE A 85 -15.54 -9.12 -17.40
C ILE A 85 -14.99 -8.60 -16.07
N GLY A 86 -15.26 -7.32 -15.79
CA GLY A 86 -14.89 -6.67 -14.53
C GLY A 86 -13.40 -6.37 -14.35
N GLY A 87 -12.53 -6.68 -15.31
CA GLY A 87 -11.11 -6.37 -15.24
C GLY A 87 -10.85 -4.88 -15.28
N SER A 88 -11.48 -4.17 -16.23
CA SER A 88 -11.40 -2.70 -16.29
C SER A 88 -11.99 -2.02 -15.06
N ASP A 89 -13.12 -2.53 -14.55
CA ASP A 89 -13.77 -1.94 -13.37
C ASP A 89 -12.94 -2.13 -12.10
N LEU A 90 -12.33 -3.31 -11.93
CA LEU A 90 -11.37 -3.57 -10.86
C LEU A 90 -10.17 -2.62 -10.93
N SER A 91 -9.59 -2.44 -12.12
CA SER A 91 -8.45 -1.55 -12.34
C SER A 91 -8.81 -0.09 -11.99
N LYS A 92 -9.96 0.41 -12.46
CA LYS A 92 -10.44 1.76 -12.13
C LYS A 92 -10.68 1.92 -10.63
N GLY A 93 -11.28 0.91 -9.98
CA GLY A 93 -11.49 0.91 -8.53
C GLY A 93 -10.18 0.98 -7.75
N ALA A 94 -9.16 0.23 -8.17
CA ALA A 94 -7.84 0.27 -7.56
C ALA A 94 -7.17 1.65 -7.72
N VAL A 95 -7.26 2.26 -8.91
CA VAL A 95 -6.76 3.63 -9.16
C VAL A 95 -7.50 4.63 -8.27
N MET A 96 -8.83 4.56 -8.18
CA MET A 96 -9.62 5.45 -7.32
C MET A 96 -9.22 5.33 -5.85
N ALA A 97 -9.06 4.11 -5.35
CA ALA A 97 -8.64 3.86 -3.97
C ALA A 97 -7.24 4.44 -3.69
N TYR A 98 -6.30 4.25 -4.61
CA TYR A 98 -4.96 4.83 -4.49
C TYR A 98 -4.99 6.36 -4.49
N ASN A 99 -5.73 6.95 -5.43
CA ASN A 99 -5.85 8.40 -5.52
C ASN A 99 -6.49 9.01 -4.25
N CYS A 100 -7.56 8.40 -3.74
CA CYS A 100 -8.18 8.76 -2.47
C CYS A 100 -7.15 8.71 -1.32
N ALA A 101 -6.36 7.64 -1.22
CA ALA A 101 -5.34 7.51 -0.18
C ALA A 101 -4.29 8.64 -0.25
N VAL A 102 -3.83 9.01 -1.45
CA VAL A 102 -2.88 10.12 -1.65
C VAL A 102 -3.52 11.47 -1.31
N LEU A 103 -4.76 11.72 -1.77
CA LEU A 103 -5.49 12.96 -1.44
C LEU A 103 -5.75 13.08 0.06
N TRP A 104 -6.16 12.00 0.72
CA TRP A 104 -6.30 11.95 2.16
C TRP A 104 -4.96 12.24 2.85
N TYR A 105 -3.86 11.66 2.37
CA TYR A 105 -2.56 11.88 2.98
C TYR A 105 -2.17 13.37 2.98
N ILE A 106 -2.35 14.03 1.83
CA ILE A 106 -2.00 15.44 1.63
C ILE A 106 -2.93 16.36 2.42
N THR A 107 -4.25 16.16 2.29
CA THR A 107 -5.28 17.10 2.79
C THR A 107 -5.78 16.81 4.20
N LYS A 108 -5.67 15.55 4.63
CA LYS A 108 -6.33 14.98 5.83
C LYS A 108 -7.87 15.05 5.81
N ASP A 109 -8.47 15.30 4.64
CA ASP A 109 -9.92 15.29 4.48
C ASP A 109 -10.44 13.85 4.50
N LYS A 110 -11.26 13.54 5.51
CA LYS A 110 -11.82 12.21 5.73
C LYS A 110 -12.76 11.73 4.62
N ALA A 111 -13.23 12.62 3.74
CA ALA A 111 -14.04 12.21 2.60
C ALA A 111 -13.27 11.30 1.62
N TYR A 112 -11.93 11.36 1.63
CA TYR A 112 -11.05 10.50 0.84
C TYR A 112 -10.50 9.28 1.62
N ALA A 113 -10.88 9.08 2.88
CA ALA A 113 -10.41 7.98 3.73
C ALA A 113 -11.29 6.73 3.64
#